data_AF-A0A7Y3KCH1-F1
#
_entry.id   AF-A0A7Y3KCH1-F1
#
_cell.length_a   1.000
_cell.length_b   1.000
_cell.length_c   1.000
_cell.angle_alpha   90.00
_cell.angle_beta   90.00
_cell.angle_gamma   90.00
#
_symmetry.space_group_name_H-M   'P 1'
#
loop_
_entity.id
_entity.type
_entity.pdbx_description
1 polymer ?
#
loop_
_entity_poly.entity_id
_entity_poly.type
_entity_poly.pdbx_seq_one_letter_code
_entity_poly.pdbx_strand_id
1 'polypeptide(L)'
;MDVMNSVMTQLAEQYTVNDILTENTRIVFLLESPHKNEVQYGVPVAGKSGISMTKHLLGDTYGSLALGRVLLTNLQTATPNPLLLRIGLMNSCIIPMQASAYEEQDQRNHRDFITLLEKIRVGMDRSKKGEKEQDLLSMIVNMLRQRLLLWQNRSLVIVPCGRFATAMWQHANVSSEHWCVITGVPHPSYNGFSQLRYQEAVHTMMDYFREVMQH
;
A
#
# COMPACT_ATOMS: atom_id res chain seq x y z
N MET A 1 4.11 17.31 -22.21
CA MET A 1 4.04 16.49 -20.99
C MET A 1 3.44 17.38 -19.91
N ASP A 2 2.34 16.98 -19.27
CA ASP A 2 1.62 17.80 -18.28
C ASP A 2 2.54 18.17 -17.11
N VAL A 3 2.44 19.41 -16.60
CA VAL A 3 3.28 19.94 -15.51
C VAL A 3 3.20 19.05 -14.26
N MET A 4 2.00 18.53 -13.95
CA MET A 4 1.81 17.60 -12.83
C MET A 4 2.57 16.30 -13.03
N ASN A 5 2.61 15.77 -14.25
CA ASN A 5 3.35 14.55 -14.56
C ASN A 5 4.86 14.77 -14.42
N SER A 6 5.36 15.95 -14.79
CA SER A 6 6.77 16.30 -14.61
C SER A 6 7.15 16.35 -13.13
N VAL A 7 6.33 16.98 -12.28
CA VAL A 7 6.59 17.06 -10.83
C VAL A 7 6.50 15.68 -10.18
N MET A 8 5.48 14.89 -10.53
CA MET A 8 5.34 13.50 -10.06
C MET A 8 6.58 12.67 -10.42
N THR A 9 7.07 12.80 -11.66
CA THR A 9 8.26 12.07 -12.13
C THR A 9 9.50 12.47 -11.36
N GLN A 10 9.72 13.77 -11.17
CA GLN A 10 10.86 14.29 -10.42
C GLN A 10 10.85 13.81 -8.95
N LEU A 11 9.71 13.90 -8.27
CA LEU A 11 9.58 13.41 -6.89
C LEU A 11 9.73 11.89 -6.83
N ALA A 12 9.26 11.15 -7.83
CA ALA A 12 9.39 9.70 -7.88
C ALA A 12 10.85 9.23 -7.91
N GLU A 13 11.81 10.04 -8.38
CA GLU A 13 13.24 9.67 -8.37
C GLU A 13 13.79 9.43 -6.95
N GLN A 14 13.25 10.13 -5.95
CA GLN A 14 13.76 10.09 -4.58
C GLN A 14 12.77 9.45 -3.59
N TYR A 15 11.47 9.58 -3.86
CA TYR A 15 10.43 9.25 -2.88
C TYR A 15 9.64 7.98 -3.24
N THR A 16 9.99 7.31 -4.35
CA THR A 16 9.31 6.06 -4.74
C THR A 16 9.63 4.95 -3.76
N VAL A 17 8.56 4.27 -3.33
CA VAL A 17 8.64 3.00 -2.61
C VAL A 17 8.00 1.93 -3.48
N ASN A 18 8.83 0.98 -3.92
CA ASN A 18 8.40 -0.10 -4.79
C ASN A 18 7.54 -1.12 -4.05
N ASP A 19 6.70 -1.82 -4.81
CA ASP A 19 5.94 -2.95 -4.28
C ASP A 19 6.87 -4.09 -3.91
N ILE A 20 6.46 -4.89 -2.92
CA ILE A 20 7.08 -6.18 -2.62
C ILE A 20 6.13 -7.24 -3.16
N LEU A 21 6.45 -7.78 -4.33
CA LEU A 21 5.70 -8.86 -4.98
C LEU A 21 6.69 -9.83 -5.63
N THR A 22 6.40 -11.11 -5.53
CA THR A 22 7.19 -12.19 -6.17
C THR A 22 6.26 -13.14 -6.89
N GLU A 23 6.81 -14.04 -7.70
CA GLU A 23 6.04 -15.13 -8.31
C GLU A 23 5.34 -16.05 -7.29
N ASN A 24 5.86 -16.08 -6.06
CA ASN A 24 5.31 -16.87 -4.96
C ASN A 24 4.24 -16.12 -4.18
N THR A 25 4.01 -14.83 -4.45
CA THR A 25 2.98 -14.04 -3.78
C THR A 25 1.60 -14.66 -4.00
N ARG A 26 0.83 -14.75 -2.92
CA ARG A 26 -0.53 -15.31 -2.87
C ARG A 26 -1.51 -14.40 -2.14
N ILE A 27 -1.04 -13.57 -1.21
CA ILE A 27 -1.83 -12.54 -0.55
C ILE A 27 -1.15 -11.18 -0.69
N VAL A 28 -1.89 -10.15 -1.07
CA VAL A 28 -1.38 -8.78 -1.27
C VAL A 28 -2.15 -7.83 -0.38
N PHE A 29 -1.42 -7.12 0.50
CA PHE A 29 -1.98 -5.98 1.22
C PHE A 29 -1.75 -4.72 0.40
N LEU A 30 -2.84 -4.00 0.10
CA LEU A 30 -2.82 -2.72 -0.59
C LEU A 30 -3.05 -1.60 0.42
N LEU A 31 -2.09 -0.69 0.53
CA LEU A 31 -2.05 0.40 1.51
C LEU A 31 -2.26 1.78 0.84
N GLU A 32 -2.29 2.84 1.64
CA GLU A 32 -2.51 4.22 1.17
C GLU A 32 -1.34 4.76 0.34
N SER A 33 -0.25 5.13 1.01
CA SER A 33 0.97 5.68 0.43
C SER A 33 2.12 5.51 1.41
N PRO A 34 3.38 5.59 0.96
CA PRO A 34 4.54 5.67 1.85
C PRO A 34 4.46 6.80 2.88
N HIS A 35 5.09 6.59 4.03
CA HIS A 35 5.49 7.67 4.94
C HIS A 35 7.02 7.72 5.03
N LYS A 36 7.53 8.58 5.92
CA LYS A 36 8.96 8.83 6.10
C LYS A 36 9.80 7.55 6.28
N ASN A 37 9.31 6.59 7.07
CA ASN A 37 10.04 5.33 7.29
C ASN A 37 10.08 4.48 6.02
N GLU A 38 8.96 4.38 5.31
CA GLU A 38 8.86 3.62 4.05
C GLU A 38 9.81 4.19 3.00
N VAL A 39 9.92 5.51 2.88
CA VAL A 39 10.92 6.17 2.01
C VAL A 39 12.34 5.85 2.47
N GLN A 40 12.64 6.02 3.76
CA GLN A 40 13.97 5.74 4.32
C GLN A 40 14.43 4.30 4.09
N TYR A 41 13.54 3.31 4.24
CA TYR A 41 13.86 1.90 4.08
C TYR A 41 13.57 1.36 2.67
N GLY A 42 12.98 2.17 1.79
CA GLY A 42 12.62 1.79 0.42
C GLY A 42 11.55 0.71 0.30
N VAL A 43 10.75 0.46 1.35
CA VAL A 43 9.75 -0.63 1.36
C VAL A 43 8.42 -0.23 2.03
N PRO A 44 7.27 -0.74 1.55
CA PRO A 44 5.97 -0.44 2.15
C PRO A 44 5.88 -0.91 3.60
N VAL A 45 5.09 -0.22 4.41
CA VAL A 45 4.86 -0.54 5.84
C VAL A 45 6.15 -0.85 6.61
N ALA A 46 7.19 -0.04 6.42
CA ALA A 46 8.44 -0.11 7.20
C ALA A 46 8.33 0.57 8.58
N GLY A 47 7.24 1.29 8.84
CA GLY A 47 6.98 1.98 10.10
C GLY A 47 6.13 1.22 11.13
N LYS A 48 5.55 1.98 12.07
CA LYS A 48 4.72 1.45 13.17
C LYS A 48 3.50 0.64 12.68
N SER A 49 2.89 1.05 11.57
CA SER A 49 1.80 0.31 10.93
C SER A 49 2.24 -1.11 10.56
N GLY A 50 3.46 -1.26 10.03
CA GLY A 50 4.03 -2.56 9.71
C GLY A 50 4.29 -3.42 10.93
N ILE A 51 4.70 -2.84 12.05
CA ILE A 51 4.89 -3.57 13.32
C ILE A 51 3.54 -4.16 13.78
N SER A 52 2.47 -3.36 13.70
CA SER A 52 1.12 -3.83 14.02
C SER A 52 0.67 -4.96 13.10
N MET A 53 0.92 -4.84 11.78
CA MET A 53 0.63 -5.93 10.83
C MET A 53 1.41 -7.20 11.17
N THR A 54 2.72 -7.09 11.39
CA THR A 54 3.57 -8.24 11.72
C THR A 54 3.04 -8.99 12.93
N LYS A 55 2.69 -8.26 14.00
CA LYS A 55 2.14 -8.88 15.21
C LYS A 55 0.86 -9.67 14.96
N HIS A 56 -0.07 -9.13 14.16
CA HIS A 56 -1.34 -9.80 13.88
C HIS A 56 -1.17 -10.99 12.92
N LEU A 57 -0.31 -10.86 11.92
CA LEU A 57 -0.13 -11.87 10.87
C LEU A 57 0.82 -13.00 11.27
N LEU A 58 1.96 -12.64 11.88
CA LEU A 58 3.07 -13.57 12.17
C LEU A 58 3.24 -13.85 13.66
N GLY A 59 2.42 -13.23 14.51
CA GLY A 59 2.50 -13.38 15.97
C GLY A 59 3.61 -12.55 16.62
N ASP A 60 3.74 -12.70 17.94
CA ASP A 60 4.64 -11.87 18.76
C ASP A 60 6.13 -12.13 18.47
N THR A 61 6.50 -13.30 17.95
CA THR A 61 7.90 -13.63 17.60
C THR A 61 8.52 -12.64 16.63
N TYR A 62 7.72 -12.08 15.72
CA TYR A 62 8.15 -11.05 14.76
C TYR A 62 7.65 -9.65 15.12
N GLY A 63 6.83 -9.51 16.17
CA GLY A 63 6.05 -8.32 16.49
C GLY A 63 6.85 -7.06 16.86
N SER A 64 8.19 -7.12 16.87
CA SER A 64 9.08 -5.96 17.03
C SER A 64 9.58 -5.38 15.70
N LEU A 65 9.44 -6.13 14.58
CA LEU A 65 9.89 -5.73 13.25
C LEU A 65 8.71 -5.37 12.36
N ALA A 66 8.87 -4.30 11.58
CA ALA A 66 7.87 -3.88 10.63
C ALA A 66 7.79 -4.86 9.44
N LEU A 67 6.57 -5.21 9.00
CA LEU A 67 6.35 -6.25 8.00
C LEU A 67 7.18 -6.04 6.73
N GLY A 68 7.22 -4.82 6.19
CA GLY A 68 8.02 -4.52 5.01
C GLY A 68 9.51 -4.83 5.18
N ARG A 69 10.05 -4.59 6.38
CA ARG A 69 11.44 -4.90 6.72
C ARG A 69 11.67 -6.40 6.86
N VAL A 70 10.73 -7.12 7.47
CA VAL A 70 10.77 -8.60 7.55
C VAL A 70 10.84 -9.21 6.15
N LEU A 71 9.97 -8.76 5.24
CA LEU A 71 9.94 -9.28 3.87
C LEU A 71 11.18 -8.89 3.08
N LEU A 72 11.65 -7.65 3.20
CA LEU A 72 12.89 -7.20 2.54
C LEU A 72 14.09 -8.05 2.98
N THR A 73 14.26 -8.24 4.29
CA THR A 73 15.35 -9.09 4.81
C THR A 73 15.22 -10.51 4.28
N ASN A 74 14.02 -11.07 4.25
CA ASN A 74 13.77 -12.41 3.71
C ASN A 74 14.18 -12.54 2.23
N LEU A 75 13.89 -11.53 1.42
CA LEU A 75 14.26 -11.51 -0.01
C LEU A 75 15.77 -11.41 -0.25
N GLN A 76 16.50 -10.82 0.70
CA GLN A 76 17.94 -10.61 0.60
C GLN A 76 18.76 -11.77 1.19
N THR A 77 18.12 -12.75 1.85
CA THR A 77 18.85 -13.92 2.39
C THR A 77 19.16 -14.94 1.29
N ALA A 78 20.24 -15.70 1.47
CA ALA A 78 20.62 -16.78 0.54
C ALA A 78 19.58 -17.93 0.50
N THR A 79 18.85 -18.12 1.58
CA THR A 79 17.79 -19.13 1.71
C THR A 79 16.51 -18.47 2.25
N PRO A 80 15.74 -17.79 1.39
CA PRO A 80 14.50 -17.14 1.81
C PRO A 80 13.51 -18.13 2.40
N ASN A 81 12.83 -17.74 3.47
CA ASN A 81 11.69 -18.50 3.97
C ASN A 81 10.56 -18.44 2.91
N PRO A 82 10.15 -19.58 2.33
CA PRO A 82 9.16 -19.60 1.25
C PRO A 82 7.78 -19.09 1.68
N LEU A 83 7.42 -19.22 2.97
CA LEU A 83 6.15 -18.72 3.48
C LEU A 83 6.07 -17.19 3.43
N LEU A 84 7.18 -16.52 3.77
CA LEU A 84 7.23 -15.06 3.73
C LEU A 84 7.18 -14.52 2.29
N LEU A 85 7.61 -15.31 1.28
CA LEU A 85 7.48 -14.93 -0.14
C LEU A 85 6.03 -14.91 -0.63
N ARG A 86 5.11 -15.53 0.11
CA ARG A 86 3.67 -15.54 -0.21
C ARG A 86 2.97 -14.24 0.13
N ILE A 87 3.62 -13.39 0.93
CA ILE A 87 3.09 -12.08 1.35
C ILE A 87 3.58 -11.01 0.38
N GLY A 88 2.64 -10.26 -0.17
CA GLY A 88 2.86 -9.11 -1.03
C GLY A 88 2.42 -7.82 -0.36
N LEU A 89 3.13 -6.73 -0.67
CA LEU A 89 2.81 -5.39 -0.18
C LEU A 89 2.80 -4.40 -1.35
N MET A 90 1.73 -3.60 -1.43
CA MET A 90 1.60 -2.52 -2.40
C MET A 90 1.09 -1.25 -1.73
N ASN A 91 1.52 -0.09 -2.23
CA ASN A 91 0.85 1.17 -1.92
C ASN A 91 -0.04 1.60 -3.08
N SER A 92 -1.15 2.29 -2.81
CA SER A 92 -2.02 2.84 -3.85
C SER A 92 -1.33 3.97 -4.61
N CYS A 93 -0.62 4.85 -3.89
CA CYS A 93 0.32 5.82 -4.45
C CYS A 93 1.76 5.41 -4.12
N ILE A 94 2.68 5.46 -5.10
CA ILE A 94 4.06 5.00 -4.91
C ILE A 94 4.97 6.03 -4.22
N ILE A 95 4.53 7.28 -4.11
CA ILE A 95 5.22 8.33 -3.36
C ILE A 95 4.37 8.78 -2.16
N PRO A 96 4.96 9.42 -1.13
CA PRO A 96 4.21 9.88 0.02
C PRO A 96 3.13 10.89 -0.35
N MET A 97 1.97 10.80 0.29
CA MET A 97 0.91 11.80 0.10
C MET A 97 0.87 12.83 1.23
N GLN A 98 1.87 12.85 2.12
CA GLN A 98 2.01 13.80 3.22
C GLN A 98 3.32 14.57 3.12
N ALA A 99 3.27 15.89 3.32
CA ALA A 99 4.41 16.80 3.25
C ALA A 99 5.55 16.39 4.21
N SER A 100 5.22 15.85 5.38
CA SER A 100 6.19 15.46 6.42
C SER A 100 7.14 14.32 6.02
N ALA A 101 6.88 13.63 4.90
CA ALA A 101 7.76 12.61 4.34
C ALA A 101 8.76 13.16 3.31
N TYR A 102 8.65 14.44 2.94
CA TYR A 102 9.52 15.12 1.99
C TYR A 102 10.58 15.96 2.71
N GLU A 103 11.74 16.13 2.10
CA GLU A 103 12.74 17.09 2.56
C GLU A 103 12.22 18.54 2.39
N GLU A 104 12.69 19.45 3.24
CA GLU A 104 12.16 20.83 3.26
C GLU A 104 12.30 21.54 1.92
N GLN A 105 13.38 21.28 1.18
CA GLN A 105 13.61 21.89 -0.12
C GLN A 105 12.55 21.46 -1.13
N ASP A 106 12.18 20.18 -1.16
CA ASP A 106 11.16 19.66 -2.05
C ASP A 106 9.76 20.12 -1.63
N GLN A 107 9.51 20.22 -0.32
CA GLN A 107 8.29 20.83 0.20
C GLN A 107 8.13 22.27 -0.29
N ARG A 108 9.20 23.06 -0.32
CA ARG A 108 9.20 24.44 -0.84
C ARG A 108 9.02 24.47 -2.35
N ASN A 109 9.77 23.66 -3.08
CA ASN A 109 9.79 23.65 -4.56
C ASN A 109 8.48 23.11 -5.16
N HIS A 110 7.82 22.18 -4.49
CA HIS A 110 6.65 21.45 -5.00
C HIS A 110 5.41 21.59 -4.10
N ARG A 111 5.34 22.70 -3.33
CA ARG A 111 4.30 22.94 -2.31
C ARG A 111 2.88 22.69 -2.82
N ASP A 112 2.54 23.26 -3.97
CA ASP A 112 1.18 23.17 -4.53
C ASP A 112 0.81 21.72 -4.89
N PHE A 113 1.76 20.97 -5.45
CA PHE A 113 1.58 19.58 -5.80
C PHE A 113 1.43 18.69 -4.56
N ILE A 114 2.29 18.88 -3.55
CA ILE A 114 2.22 18.13 -2.29
C ILE A 114 0.93 18.44 -1.53
N THR A 115 0.49 19.71 -1.54
CA THR A 115 -0.80 20.11 -0.96
C THR A 115 -1.96 19.42 -1.68
N LEU A 116 -1.87 19.26 -3.00
CA LEU A 116 -2.88 18.56 -3.79
C LEU A 116 -2.93 17.05 -3.45
N LEU A 117 -1.77 16.41 -3.27
CA LEU A 117 -1.69 15.03 -2.78
C LEU A 117 -2.36 14.86 -1.43
N GLU A 118 -2.09 15.75 -0.47
CA GLU A 118 -2.71 15.71 0.87
C GLU A 118 -4.23 15.86 0.81
N LYS A 119 -4.74 16.75 -0.03
CA LYS A 119 -6.18 16.90 -0.26
C LYS A 119 -6.81 15.62 -0.80
N ILE A 120 -6.17 14.99 -1.79
CA ILE A 120 -6.63 13.72 -2.36
C ILE A 120 -6.66 12.62 -1.29
N ARG A 121 -5.64 12.59 -0.43
CA ARG A 121 -5.48 11.63 0.66
C ARG A 121 -6.62 11.70 1.67
N VAL A 122 -6.97 12.92 2.10
CA VAL A 122 -8.01 13.16 3.13
C VAL A 122 -9.43 13.08 2.56
N GLY A 123 -9.64 13.57 1.34
CA GLY A 123 -10.94 13.60 0.68
C GLY A 123 -10.92 12.78 -0.60
N MET A 124 -11.47 11.56 -0.58
CA MET A 124 -11.53 10.74 -1.80
C MET A 124 -12.84 10.82 -2.58
N ASP A 125 -13.82 11.58 -2.09
CA ASP A 125 -15.09 11.80 -2.82
C ASP A 125 -14.85 12.64 -4.07
N ARG A 126 -15.00 12.01 -5.25
CA ARG A 126 -14.82 12.67 -6.56
C ARG A 126 -15.81 13.81 -6.79
N SER A 127 -17.01 13.75 -6.19
CA SER A 127 -18.09 14.71 -6.45
C SER A 127 -17.79 16.14 -5.96
N LYS A 128 -16.74 16.31 -5.15
CA LYS A 128 -16.36 17.60 -4.55
C LYS A 128 -14.94 18.06 -4.93
N LYS A 129 -14.32 17.41 -5.92
CA LYS A 129 -12.93 17.70 -6.34
C LYS A 129 -12.91 18.70 -7.49
N GLY A 130 -12.00 19.67 -7.43
CA GLY A 130 -11.67 20.50 -8.57
C GLY A 130 -10.96 19.70 -9.66
N GLU A 131 -10.84 20.29 -10.85
CA GLU A 131 -10.24 19.66 -12.04
C GLU A 131 -8.85 19.09 -11.76
N LYS A 132 -7.96 19.88 -11.14
CA LYS A 132 -6.60 19.45 -10.78
C LYS A 132 -6.58 18.25 -9.83
N GLU A 133 -7.45 18.23 -8.81
CA GLU A 133 -7.55 17.08 -7.91
C GLU A 133 -8.02 15.81 -8.66
N GLN A 134 -8.91 15.96 -9.65
CA GLN A 134 -9.41 14.84 -10.46
C GLN A 134 -8.34 14.31 -11.42
N ASP A 135 -7.57 15.19 -12.04
CA ASP A 135 -6.47 14.81 -12.94
C ASP A 135 -5.38 14.05 -12.19
N LEU A 136 -4.91 14.58 -11.06
CA LEU A 136 -3.90 13.91 -10.24
C LEU A 136 -4.43 12.59 -9.66
N LEU A 137 -5.69 12.55 -9.20
CA LEU A 137 -6.30 11.28 -8.77
C LEU A 137 -6.33 10.26 -9.91
N SER A 138 -6.71 10.68 -11.12
CA SER A 138 -6.78 9.81 -12.29
C SER A 138 -5.40 9.28 -12.68
N MET A 139 -4.37 10.10 -12.57
CA MET A 139 -2.97 9.71 -12.75
C MET A 139 -2.57 8.62 -11.76
N ILE A 140 -2.78 8.83 -10.46
CA ILE A 140 -2.43 7.86 -9.40
C ILE A 140 -3.21 6.55 -9.59
N VAL A 141 -4.51 6.64 -9.89
CA VAL A 141 -5.38 5.49 -10.16
C VAL A 141 -4.88 4.70 -11.37
N ASN A 142 -4.47 5.38 -12.45
CA ASN A 142 -3.96 4.71 -13.63
C ASN A 142 -2.62 4.00 -13.32
N MET A 143 -1.72 4.63 -12.57
CA MET A 143 -0.47 3.98 -12.14
C MET A 143 -0.72 2.74 -11.29
N LEU A 144 -1.69 2.77 -10.36
CA LEU A 144 -2.12 1.59 -9.61
C LEU A 144 -2.70 0.51 -10.53
N ARG A 145 -3.61 0.89 -11.44
CA ARG A 145 -4.20 -0.02 -12.44
C ARG A 145 -3.13 -0.75 -13.24
N GLN A 146 -2.14 -0.03 -13.79
CA GLN A 146 -1.08 -0.66 -14.59
C GLN A 146 -0.30 -1.70 -13.78
N ARG A 147 0.03 -1.40 -12.51
CA ARG A 147 0.73 -2.35 -11.64
C ARG A 147 -0.13 -3.56 -11.30
N LEU A 148 -1.42 -3.39 -11.06
CA LEU A 148 -2.36 -4.49 -10.80
C LEU A 148 -2.54 -5.42 -12.01
N LEU A 149 -2.59 -4.86 -13.22
CA LEU A 149 -2.74 -5.64 -14.46
C LEU A 149 -1.59 -6.63 -14.68
N LEU A 150 -0.38 -6.33 -14.19
CA LEU A 150 0.77 -7.25 -14.26
C LEU A 150 0.52 -8.58 -13.52
N TRP A 151 -0.43 -8.60 -12.59
CA TRP A 151 -0.73 -9.75 -11.74
C TRP A 151 -2.13 -10.36 -12.00
N GLN A 152 -2.81 -9.90 -13.06
CA GLN A 152 -4.20 -10.29 -13.35
C GLN A 152 -4.36 -11.80 -13.60
N ASN A 153 -3.33 -12.46 -14.14
CA ASN A 153 -3.35 -13.90 -14.43
C ASN A 153 -2.87 -14.77 -13.25
N ARG A 154 -2.73 -14.21 -12.06
CA ARG A 154 -2.28 -14.92 -10.85
C ARG A 154 -3.41 -15.03 -9.85
N SER A 155 -3.50 -16.19 -9.20
CA SER A 155 -4.41 -16.38 -8.06
C SER A 155 -3.90 -15.60 -6.85
N LEU A 156 -4.65 -14.59 -6.43
CA LEU A 156 -4.28 -13.68 -5.36
C LEU A 156 -5.48 -13.41 -4.44
N VAL A 157 -5.19 -13.37 -3.14
CA VAL A 157 -6.04 -12.69 -2.16
C VAL A 157 -5.59 -11.24 -2.09
N ILE A 158 -6.48 -10.28 -2.37
CA ILE A 158 -6.18 -8.85 -2.33
C ILE A 158 -6.90 -8.23 -1.15
N VAL A 159 -6.16 -7.51 -0.32
CA VAL A 159 -6.66 -6.89 0.91
C VAL A 159 -6.41 -5.38 0.87
N PRO A 160 -7.36 -4.57 0.38
CA PRO A 160 -7.30 -3.12 0.49
C PRO A 160 -7.48 -2.68 1.95
N CYS A 161 -6.42 -2.11 2.54
CA CYS A 161 -6.38 -1.74 3.95
C CYS A 161 -6.82 -0.28 4.16
N GLY A 162 -8.01 -0.11 4.75
CA GLY A 162 -8.59 1.17 5.09
C GLY A 162 -9.33 1.83 3.92
N ARG A 163 -9.99 2.95 4.24
CA ARG A 163 -10.91 3.63 3.32
C ARG A 163 -10.20 4.13 2.06
N PHE A 164 -8.96 4.62 2.20
CA PHE A 164 -8.22 5.13 1.05
C PHE A 164 -7.79 4.01 0.09
N ALA A 165 -7.17 2.93 0.58
CA ALA A 165 -6.82 1.82 -0.30
C ALA A 165 -8.07 1.19 -0.97
N THR A 166 -9.18 1.09 -0.22
CA THR A 166 -10.45 0.54 -0.73
C THR A 166 -11.00 1.35 -1.89
N ALA A 167 -11.07 2.68 -1.77
CA ALA A 167 -11.64 3.49 -2.84
C ALA A 167 -10.66 3.68 -4.02
N MET A 168 -9.34 3.64 -3.80
CA MET A 168 -8.35 3.56 -4.89
C MET A 168 -8.48 2.25 -5.67
N TRP A 169 -8.66 1.12 -4.99
CA TRP A 169 -8.96 -0.17 -5.59
C TRP A 169 -10.21 -0.12 -6.47
N GLN A 170 -11.32 0.40 -5.94
CA GLN A 170 -12.58 0.56 -6.68
C GLN A 170 -12.41 1.45 -7.92
N HIS A 171 -11.65 2.56 -7.80
CA HIS A 171 -11.37 3.45 -8.92
C HIS A 171 -10.42 2.84 -9.96
N ALA A 172 -9.47 2.00 -9.55
CA ALA A 172 -8.63 1.25 -10.47
C ALA A 172 -9.48 0.37 -11.39
N ASN A 173 -10.60 -0.16 -10.88
CA ASN A 173 -11.58 -0.93 -11.64
C ASN A 173 -10.93 -2.06 -12.45
N VAL A 174 -10.02 -2.79 -11.80
CA VAL A 174 -9.37 -4.00 -12.33
C VAL A 174 -9.97 -5.19 -11.61
N SER A 175 -10.31 -6.23 -12.37
CA SER A 175 -10.81 -7.48 -11.83
C SER A 175 -10.10 -8.66 -12.50
N SER A 176 -10.07 -9.79 -11.81
CA SER A 176 -9.64 -11.08 -12.34
C SER A 176 -10.53 -12.15 -11.72
N GLU A 177 -10.85 -13.18 -12.49
CA GLU A 177 -11.55 -14.37 -11.97
C GLU A 177 -10.69 -15.16 -10.97
N HIS A 178 -9.37 -14.92 -10.96
CA HIS A 178 -8.44 -15.56 -10.04
C HIS A 178 -8.25 -14.78 -8.73
N TRP A 179 -8.86 -13.61 -8.58
CA TRP A 179 -8.69 -12.78 -7.40
C TRP A 179 -9.83 -12.94 -6.41
N CYS A 180 -9.48 -13.17 -5.15
CA CYS A 180 -10.38 -13.01 -4.01
C CYS A 180 -10.10 -11.66 -3.34
N VAL A 181 -11.09 -10.79 -3.21
CA VAL A 181 -10.90 -9.47 -2.60
C VAL A 181 -11.57 -9.43 -1.24
N ILE A 182 -10.79 -9.13 -0.19
CA ILE A 182 -11.29 -9.00 1.19
C ILE A 182 -11.40 -7.51 1.52
N THR A 183 -12.62 -7.00 1.55
CA THR A 183 -12.91 -5.59 1.86
C THR A 183 -13.23 -5.36 3.33
N GLY A 184 -13.21 -4.10 3.78
CA GLY A 184 -13.59 -3.74 5.15
C GLY A 184 -12.46 -3.90 6.18
N VAL A 185 -11.30 -4.41 5.75
CA VAL A 185 -10.10 -4.44 6.58
C VAL A 185 -9.62 -3.00 6.82
N PRO A 186 -9.42 -2.59 8.08
CA PRO A 186 -9.02 -1.22 8.40
C PRO A 186 -7.56 -0.97 8.03
N HIS A 187 -7.14 0.29 8.05
CA HIS A 187 -5.71 0.57 7.98
C HIS A 187 -5.03 0.05 9.26
N PRO A 188 -3.83 -0.56 9.17
CA PRO A 188 -3.14 -1.16 10.32
C PRO A 188 -2.62 -0.14 11.37
N SER A 189 -2.59 1.16 11.04
CA SER A 189 -2.27 2.19 12.03
C SER A 189 -3.35 2.33 13.10
N TYR A 190 -3.00 2.95 14.24
CA TYR A 190 -3.92 3.22 15.36
C TYR A 190 -4.69 1.98 15.86
N ASN A 191 -4.02 0.82 15.87
CA ASN A 191 -4.57 -0.47 16.29
C ASN A 191 -5.84 -0.87 15.52
N GLY A 192 -5.98 -0.48 14.25
CA GLY A 192 -7.16 -0.76 13.44
C GLY A 192 -7.57 -2.24 13.49
N PHE A 193 -6.61 -3.16 13.39
CA PHE A 193 -6.84 -4.60 13.38
C PHE A 193 -7.42 -5.15 14.70
N SER A 194 -7.25 -4.42 15.81
CA SER A 194 -7.74 -4.83 17.13
C SER A 194 -9.07 -4.17 17.51
N GLN A 195 -9.62 -3.28 16.67
CA GLN A 195 -10.88 -2.60 16.98
C GLN A 195 -12.08 -3.51 16.70
N LEU A 196 -12.99 -3.60 17.67
CA LEU A 196 -14.16 -4.50 17.63
C LEU A 196 -15.00 -4.34 16.36
N ARG A 197 -15.21 -3.10 15.89
CA ARG A 197 -15.99 -2.81 14.67
C ARG A 197 -15.45 -3.43 13.38
N TYR A 198 -14.18 -3.85 13.37
CA TYR A 198 -13.53 -4.46 12.20
C TYR A 198 -13.26 -5.95 12.39
N GLN A 199 -13.68 -6.54 13.52
CA GLN A 199 -13.31 -7.89 13.90
C GLN A 199 -13.70 -8.93 12.85
N GLU A 200 -14.88 -8.84 12.27
CA GLU A 200 -15.36 -9.76 11.23
C GLU A 200 -14.47 -9.73 9.98
N ALA A 201 -14.16 -8.53 9.47
CA ALA A 201 -13.30 -8.36 8.31
C ALA A 201 -11.86 -8.82 8.59
N VAL A 202 -11.34 -8.53 9.79
CA VAL A 202 -10.00 -8.96 10.21
C VAL A 202 -9.95 -10.47 10.39
N HIS A 203 -10.96 -11.11 10.97
CA HIS A 203 -11.04 -12.57 11.09
C HIS A 203 -11.07 -13.23 9.72
N THR A 204 -11.93 -12.75 8.81
CA THR A 204 -11.98 -13.25 7.43
C THR A 204 -10.61 -13.14 6.76
N MET A 205 -9.95 -11.98 6.86
CA MET A 205 -8.59 -11.79 6.35
C MET A 205 -7.59 -12.78 6.96
N MET A 206 -7.66 -13.02 8.27
CA MET A 206 -6.79 -13.98 8.95
C MET A 206 -7.03 -15.43 8.54
N ASP A 207 -8.26 -15.81 8.21
CA ASP A 207 -8.57 -17.17 7.75
C ASP A 207 -7.94 -17.44 6.38
N TYR A 208 -8.12 -16.53 5.42
CA TYR A 208 -7.42 -16.58 4.14
C TYR A 208 -5.91 -16.51 4.28
N PHE A 209 -5.40 -15.67 5.19
CA PHE A 209 -3.96 -15.58 5.45
C PHE A 209 -3.42 -16.93 5.93
N ARG A 210 -4.09 -17.61 6.86
CA ARG A 210 -3.67 -18.93 7.35
C ARG A 210 -3.70 -20.00 6.26
N GLU A 211 -4.74 -20.01 5.42
CA GLU A 211 -4.84 -20.91 4.29
C GLU A 211 -3.65 -20.72 3.33
N VAL A 212 -3.34 -19.48 2.98
CA VAL A 212 -2.17 -19.13 2.15
C VAL A 212 -0.85 -19.56 2.79
N MET A 213 -0.73 -19.53 4.12
CA MET A 213 0.49 -19.95 4.80
C MET A 213 0.61 -21.47 4.96
N GLN A 214 -0.44 -22.25 4.73
CA GLN A 214 -0.42 -23.72 4.83
C GLN A 214 -0.15 -24.40 3.48
N HIS A 215 -0.49 -23.75 2.35
CA HIS A 215 -0.45 -24.33 1.00
C HIS A 215 0.49 -23.60 0.06
#